data_AF-A0A8T3PQ37-F1
#
_entry.id   AF-A0A8T3PQ37-F1
#
_cell.length_a   1.000
_cell.length_b   1.000
_cell.length_c   1.000
_cell.angle_alpha   90.00
_cell.angle_beta   90.00
_cell.angle_gamma   90.00
#
_symmetry.space_group_name_H-M   'P 1'
#
loop_
_entity.id
_entity.type
_entity.pdbx_description
1 polymer ?
#
loop_
_entity_poly.entity_id
_entity_poly.type
_entity_poly.pdbx_seq_one_letter_code
_entity_poly.pdbx_strand_id
1 'polypeptide(L)' 'MIGDHIASNLGIETDDFGYAPFDQRGGLGKVHQLFGPELAKMIEMLNEELAA' A
#
# COMPACT_ATOMS: atom_id res chain seq x y z
N MET A 1 -11.62 -7.11 4.39
CA MET A 1 -10.76 -6.06 4.99
C MET A 1 -9.49 -5.94 4.14
N ILE A 2 -8.72 -4.85 4.24
CA ILE A 2 -7.50 -4.71 3.42
C ILE A 2 -6.50 -5.86 3.60
N GLY A 3 -6.42 -6.44 4.80
CA GLY A 3 -5.61 -7.64 5.04
C GLY A 3 -6.04 -8.84 4.19
N ASP A 4 -7.35 -9.05 4.02
CA ASP A 4 -7.86 -10.14 3.17
C ASP A 4 -7.54 -9.88 1.68
N HIS A 5 -7.52 -8.60 1.28
CA HIS A 5 -7.20 -8.19 -0.09
C HIS A 5 -5.71 -8.40 -0.39
N ILE A 6 -4.82 -7.92 0.49
CA ILE A 6 -3.37 -8.13 0.40
C ILE A 6 -3.04 -9.62 0.39
N ALA A 7 -3.68 -10.41 1.25
CA ALA A 7 -3.48 -11.86 1.30
C ALA A 7 -3.98 -12.58 0.03
N SER A 8 -5.04 -12.08 -0.60
CA SER A 8 -5.56 -12.63 -1.87
C SER A 8 -4.71 -12.25 -3.07
N ASN A 9 -4.13 -11.05 -3.08
CA ASN A 9 -3.27 -10.55 -4.16
C ASN A 9 -1.78 -10.89 -3.97
N LEU A 10 -1.40 -11.51 -2.86
CA LEU A 10 -0.02 -11.89 -2.53
C LEU A 10 0.97 -10.70 -2.53
N GLY A 11 0.47 -9.50 -2.26
CA GLY A 11 1.26 -8.28 -2.29
C GLY A 11 0.43 -7.04 -2.05
N ILE A 12 1.13 -5.93 -1.82
CA ILE A 12 0.61 -4.57 -1.73
C ILE A 12 0.87 -3.87 -3.06
N GLU A 13 -0.18 -3.31 -3.62
CA GLU A 13 -0.14 -2.44 -4.79
C GLU A 13 -0.45 -1.00 -4.41
N THR A 14 -0.15 -0.06 -5.32
CA THR A 14 -0.46 1.35 -5.07
C THR A 14 -1.97 1.56 -4.89
N ASP A 15 -2.79 0.85 -5.68
CA ASP A 15 -4.25 0.95 -5.62
C ASP A 15 -4.84 0.50 -4.27
N ASP A 16 -4.09 -0.26 -3.48
CA ASP A 16 -4.52 -0.70 -2.15
C ASP A 16 -4.70 0.46 -1.16
N PHE A 17 -3.98 1.56 -1.37
CA PHE A 17 -4.16 2.79 -0.61
C PHE A 17 -5.47 3.52 -0.97
N GLY A 18 -6.18 3.06 -2.00
CA GLY A 18 -7.54 3.49 -2.36
C GLY A 18 -8.64 2.81 -1.54
N TYR A 19 -8.33 1.82 -0.71
CA TYR A 19 -9.31 1.12 0.14
C TYR A 19 -9.23 1.53 1.61
N ALA A 20 -10.31 1.24 2.36
CA ALA A 20 -10.34 1.42 3.80
C ALA A 20 -9.31 0.53 4.52
N PRO A 21 -8.59 1.06 5.52
CA PRO A 21 -8.79 2.37 6.18
C PRO A 21 -7.96 3.53 5.59
N PHE A 22 -7.22 3.32 4.50
CA PHE A 22 -6.30 4.32 3.95
C PHE A 22 -7.05 5.46 3.27
N ASP A 23 -8.10 5.16 2.51
CA ASP A 23 -8.96 6.15 1.85
C ASP A 23 -9.53 7.20 2.83
N GLN A 24 -9.96 6.77 4.01
CA GLN A 24 -10.46 7.60 5.11
C GLN A 24 -9.35 8.46 5.76
N ARG A 25 -8.09 8.13 5.52
CA ARG A 25 -6.90 8.82 6.03
C ARG A 25 -6.17 9.61 4.95
N GLY A 26 -6.83 9.85 3.81
CA GLY A 26 -6.33 10.63 2.68
C GLY A 26 -5.77 9.81 1.52
N GLY A 27 -5.81 8.48 1.63
CA GLY A 27 -5.58 7.50 0.57
C GLY A 27 -4.31 7.72 -0.26
N LEU A 28 -4.42 7.41 -1.54
CA LEU A 28 -3.38 7.61 -2.56
C LEU A 28 -2.73 9.00 -2.50
N GLY A 29 -3.54 10.06 -2.43
CA GLY A 29 -3.02 11.43 -2.40
C GLY A 29 -2.13 11.69 -1.19
N LYS A 30 -2.52 11.18 -0.01
CA LYS A 30 -1.72 11.34 1.22
C LYS A 30 -0.44 10.51 1.18
N VAL A 31 -0.50 9.30 0.65
CA VAL A 31 0.65 8.41 0.52
C VAL A 31 1.68 8.99 -0.45
N HIS A 32 1.23 9.51 -1.60
CA HIS A 32 2.10 10.25 -2.51
C HIS A 32 2.69 11.52 -1.88
N GLN A 33 1.96 12.25 -1.04
CA GLN A 33 2.50 13.41 -0.34
C GLN A 33 3.61 13.03 0.64
N LEU A 34 3.46 11.91 1.35
CA LEU A 34 4.40 11.47 2.38
C LEU A 34 5.67 10.85 1.81
N PHE A 35 5.53 10.02 0.79
CA PHE A 35 6.64 9.21 0.26
C PHE A 35 7.11 9.66 -1.12
N GLY A 36 6.26 10.36 -1.89
CA GLY A 36 6.63 10.96 -3.16
C GLY A 36 7.33 9.96 -4.10
N PRO A 37 8.56 10.26 -4.57
CA PRO A 37 9.34 9.36 -5.42
C PRO A 37 9.73 8.03 -4.76
N GLU A 38 9.84 7.99 -3.42
CA GLU A 38 10.24 6.79 -2.68
C GLU A 38 9.08 5.81 -2.43
N LEU A 39 7.86 6.16 -2.87
CA LEU A 39 6.68 5.32 -2.67
C LEU A 39 6.85 3.92 -3.28
N ALA A 40 7.34 3.84 -4.51
CA ALA A 40 7.54 2.56 -5.18
C ALA A 40 8.51 1.66 -4.41
N LYS A 41 9.63 2.22 -3.95
CA LYS A 41 10.63 1.52 -3.15
C LYS A 41 10.08 1.08 -1.79
N MET A 42 9.24 1.90 -1.16
CA MET A 42 8.57 1.51 0.10
C MET A 42 7.64 0.32 -0.11
N ILE A 43 6.87 0.30 -1.20
CA ILE A 43 5.99 -0.82 -1.55
C ILE A 43 6.80 -2.08 -1.83
N GLU A 44 7.91 -1.97 -2.58
CA GLU A 44 8.83 -3.09 -2.83
C GLU A 44 9.35 -3.69 -1.52
N MET A 45 9.86 -2.87 -0.60
CA MET A 45 10.35 -3.34 0.71
C MET A 45 9.25 -4.02 1.53
N LEU A 46 8.02 -3.48 1.53
CA LEU A 46 6.91 -4.11 2.23
C LEU A 46 6.53 -5.46 1.63
N ASN A 47 6.57 -5.58 0.30
CA ASN A 47 6.28 -6.83 -0.41
C ASN A 47 7.37 -7.88 -0.21
N GLU A 48 8.65 -7.48 -0.14
CA GLU A 48 9.75 -8.37 0.22
C GLU A 48 9.57 -8.96 1.62
N GLU A 49 9.21 -8.14 2.61
CA GLU A 49 8.93 -8.60 3.98
C GLU A 49 7.67 -9.48 4.06
N LEU A 50 6.65 -9.21 3.23
CA LEU A 50 5.44 -10.04 3.15
C LEU A 50 5.68 -11.43 2.53
N ALA A 51 6.68 -11.55 1.65
CA ALA A 51 7.02 -12.78 0.97
C ALA A 51 7.98 -13.69 1.76
N ALA A 52 8.56 -13.19 2.86
CA ALA A 52 9.50 -13.89 3.75
C ALA A 52 8.78 -14.76 4.79
#